data_AF-A0A929KC05-F1
#
_entry.id   AF-A0A929KC05-F1
#
_cell.length_a   1.000
_cell.length_b   1.000
_cell.length_c   1.000
_cell.angle_alpha   90.00
_cell.angle_beta   90.00
_cell.angle_gamma   90.00
#
_symmetry.space_group_name_H-M   'P 1'
#
loop_
_entity.id
_entity.type
_entity.pdbx_description
1 polymer ?
#
loop_
_entity_poly.entity_id
_entity_poly.type
_entity_poly.pdbx_seq_one_letter_code
_entity_poly.pdbx_strand_id
1 'polypeptide(L)' 'MEDKIQLIANTLLSSFLPKDPEQKSLSFHFTLPPNQSYKVYYEQAANGEWTFLRAEKVSI' A
#
# COMPACT_ATOMS: atom_id res chain seq x y z
N MET A 1 11.45 -3.78 -11.00
CA MET A 1 11.34 -4.55 -9.74
C MET A 1 10.27 -4.00 -8.81
N GLU A 2 9.95 -2.70 -8.88
CA GLU A 2 8.84 -2.07 -8.13
C GLU A 2 7.44 -2.60 -8.51
N ASP A 3 7.24 -3.05 -9.76
CA ASP A 3 5.96 -3.61 -10.24
C ASP A 3 5.37 -4.73 -9.39
N LYS A 4 6.21 -5.66 -8.90
CA LYS A 4 5.70 -6.82 -8.15
C LYS A 4 5.16 -6.39 -6.78
N ILE A 5 5.80 -5.43 -6.15
CA ILE A 5 5.41 -4.88 -4.85
C ILE A 5 4.10 -4.11 -5.02
N GLN A 6 4.01 -3.26 -6.04
CA GLN A 6 2.79 -2.52 -6.37
C GLN A 6 1.62 -3.46 -6.71
N LEU A 7 1.83 -4.53 -7.48
CA LEU A 7 0.77 -5.50 -7.81
C LEU A 7 0.19 -6.16 -6.56
N ILE A 8 1.07 -6.61 -5.66
CA ILE A 8 0.67 -7.24 -4.39
C ILE A 8 -0.04 -6.22 -3.51
N ALA A 9 0.52 -5.01 -3.40
CA ALA A 9 -0.07 -3.92 -2.64
C ALA A 9 -1.48 -3.55 -3.16
N ASN A 10 -1.68 -3.47 -4.48
CA ASN A 10 -2.98 -3.21 -5.09
C ASN A 10 -3.98 -4.34 -4.84
N THR A 11 -3.51 -5.60 -4.82
CA THR A 11 -4.35 -6.76 -4.48
C THR A 11 -4.80 -6.72 -3.02
N LEU A 12 -3.93 -6.24 -2.13
CA LEU A 12 -4.21 -6.10 -0.71
C LEU A 12 -5.03 -4.84 -0.40
N LEU A 13 -4.89 -3.78 -1.20
CA LEU A 13 -5.46 -2.45 -0.99
C LEU A 13 -6.95 -2.50 -0.63
N SER A 14 -7.74 -3.31 -1.35
CA SER A 14 -9.18 -3.47 -1.12
C SER A 14 -9.53 -3.88 0.30
N SER A 15 -8.67 -4.66 0.97
CA SER A 15 -8.84 -5.10 2.36
C SER A 15 -8.39 -4.06 3.38
N PHE A 16 -7.57 -3.09 2.97
CA PHE A 16 -7.02 -2.05 3.82
C PHE A 16 -7.67 -0.68 3.59
N LEU A 17 -8.68 -0.57 2.72
CA LEU A 17 -9.39 0.69 2.48
C LEU A 17 -9.95 1.23 3.82
N PRO A 18 -9.66 2.49 4.16
CA PRO A 18 -10.15 3.07 5.39
C PRO A 18 -11.68 3.19 5.33
N LYS A 19 -12.32 2.92 6.46
CA LYS A 19 -13.78 3.10 6.62
C LYS A 19 -14.14 4.57 6.81
N ASP A 20 -13.16 5.38 7.17
CA ASP A 20 -13.32 6.80 7.43
C ASP A 20 -13.21 7.58 6.10
N PRO A 21 -14.26 8.32 5.71
CA PRO A 21 -14.28 9.05 4.44
C PRO A 21 -13.40 10.31 4.44
N GLU A 22 -12.86 10.74 5.59
CA GLU A 22 -11.96 11.89 5.68
C GLU A 22 -10.48 11.47 5.53
N GLN A 23 -10.18 10.16 5.64
CA GLN A 23 -8.83 9.64 5.43
C GLN A 23 -8.46 9.65 3.95
N LYS A 24 -7.57 10.58 3.61
CA LYS A 24 -6.97 10.69 2.26
C LYS A 24 -5.64 9.98 2.12
N SER A 25 -5.12 9.38 3.19
CA SER A 25 -3.85 8.65 3.15
C SER A 25 -3.98 7.30 3.85
N LEU A 26 -3.34 6.30 3.27
CA LEU A 26 -3.35 4.93 3.75
C LEU A 26 -1.93 4.38 3.69
N SER A 27 -1.53 3.63 4.70
CA SER A 27 -0.30 2.85 4.63
C SER A 27 -0.45 1.54 5.37
N PHE A 28 0.15 0.49 4.84
CA PHE A 28 0.16 -0.83 5.47
C PHE A 28 1.47 -1.55 5.21
N HIS A 29 1.73 -2.56 6.04
CA HIS A 29 2.93 -3.38 5.98
C HIS A 29 2.55 -4.77 5.50
N PHE A 30 3.37 -5.36 4.64
CA PHE A 30 3.26 -6.77 4.29
C PHE A 30 4.64 -7.42 4.19
N THR A 31 4.67 -8.73 4.42
CA THR A 31 5.90 -9.51 4.40
C THR A 31 5.82 -10.52 3.27
N LEU A 32 6.84 -10.51 2.41
CA LEU A 32 7.05 -11.51 1.38
C LEU A 32 8.06 -12.55 1.88
N PRO A 33 7.71 -13.84 1.84
CA PRO A 33 8.68 -14.89 2.12
C PRO A 33 9.86 -14.80 1.11
N PRO A 34 11.10 -15.13 1.54
CA PRO A 34 11.44 -15.72 2.83
C PRO A 34 11.68 -14.74 3.99
N ASN A 35 11.86 -13.43 3.79
CA ASN A 35 12.04 -12.46 4.89
C ASN A 35 12.08 -10.98 4.41
N GLN A 36 11.24 -10.60 3.45
CA GLN A 36 11.24 -9.24 2.89
C GLN A 36 9.99 -8.50 3.32
N SER A 37 10.13 -7.61 4.31
CA SER A 37 9.03 -6.74 4.73
C SER A 37 9.03 -5.44 3.93
N TYR A 38 7.83 -5.00 3.55
CA TYR A 38 7.61 -3.78 2.81
C TYR A 38 6.52 -2.97 3.48
N LYS A 39 6.72 -1.65 3.51
CA LYS A 39 5.69 -0.68 3.85
C LYS A 39 5.29 0.05 2.59
N VAL A 40 3.99 0.12 2.32
CA VAL A 40 3.45 0.83 1.16
C VAL A 40 2.57 1.98 1.58
N TYR A 41 2.55 3.00 0.75
CA TYR A 41 1.82 4.24 0.98
C TYR A 41 0.92 4.50 -0.22
N TYR A 42 -0.31 4.86 0.09
CA TYR A 42 -1.35 5.23 -0.85
C TYR A 42 -1.96 6.56 -0.44
N GLU A 43 -2.43 7.28 -1.45
CA GLU A 43 -3.19 8.51 -1.25
C GLU A 43 -4.45 8.46 -2.10
N GLN A 44 -5.54 8.97 -1.54
CA GLN A 44 -6.79 9.11 -2.25
C GLN A 44 -6.73 10.35 -3.12
N ALA A 45 -6.80 10.14 -4.44
CA ALA A 45 -6.89 11.20 -5.42
C ALA A 45 -8.25 11.93 -5.32
N ALA A 46 -8.34 13.09 -5.97
CA ALA A 46 -9.55 13.93 -5.95
C ALA A 46 -10.80 13.24 -6.52
N ASN A 47 -10.62 12.20 -7.33
CA ASN A 47 -11.70 11.37 -7.88
C ASN A 47 -12.10 10.20 -6.97
N GLY A 48 -11.50 10.08 -5.78
CA GLY A 48 -11.75 9.00 -4.83
C GLY A 48 -10.94 7.73 -5.07
N GLU A 49 -10.12 7.67 -6.12
CA GLU A 49 -9.26 6.52 -6.41
C GLU A 49 -8.00 6.53 -5.53
N TRP A 50 -7.62 5.35 -5.06
CA TRP A 50 -6.41 5.18 -4.25
C TRP A 50 -5.20 4.95 -5.16
N THR A 51 -4.27 5.89 -5.15
CA THR A 51 -3.06 5.85 -5.97
C THR A 51 -1.86 5.40 -5.14
N PHE A 52 -1.10 4.44 -5.68
CA PHE A 52 0.16 4.01 -5.08
C PHE A 52 1.17 5.15 -5.13
N LEU A 53 1.69 5.56 -3.97
CA LEU A 53 2.70 6.61 -3.89
C LEU A 53 4.11 6.04 -3.89
N ARG A 54 4.40 5.13 -2.96
CA ARG A 54 5.73 4.54 -2.80
C ARG A 54 5.68 3.27 -1.97
N ALA A 55 6.72 2.45 -2.15
CA ALA A 55 7.04 1.34 -1.27
C ALA A 55 8.42 1.51 -0.67
N GLU A 56 8.55 1.21 0.61
CA GLU A 56 9.81 1.20 1.33
C GLU A 56 10.08 -0.21 1.84
N LYS A 57 11.28 -0.74 1.59
CA LYS A 57 11.70 -1.99 2.20
C LYS A 57 12.01 -1.74 3.67
N VAL A 58 11.33 -2.46 4.55
CA VAL A 58 11.57 -2.41 5.99
C VAL A 58 12.48 -3.58 6.33
N SER A 59 13.71 -3.28 6.72
CA SER A 59 14.56 -4.27 7.38
C SER A 59 14.15 -4.29 8.85
N ILE A 60 13.47 -5.36 9.27
CA ILE A 60 13.17 -5.63 10.69
C ILE A 60 14.35 -6.37 11.33
#